data_AF-A0A7X8U9A3-F1
#
_entry.id   AF-A0A7X8U9A3-F1
#
_cell.length_a   1.000
_cell.length_b   1.000
_cell.length_c   1.000
_cell.angle_alpha   90.00
_cell.angle_beta   90.00
_cell.angle_gamma   90.00
#
_symmetry.space_group_name_H-M   'P 1'
#
loop_
_entity.id
_entity.type
_entity.pdbx_description
1 polymer ?
#
loop_
_entity_poly.entity_id
_entity_poly.type
_entity_poly.pdbx_seq_one_letter_code
_entity_poly.pdbx_strand_id
1 'polypeptide(L)'
;MFTAQGIGLFPAPKKITFKCSCPDWAVMCKHVAAVLYGIGARLDEDSTLFFTLRAVDIHDLISKAIQSKTQTMLSKSGAKSRRILEDADIAGMFGVEVEAML
;
A
#
# COMPACT_ATOMS: atom_id res chain seq x y z
N MET A 1 -4.59 1.31 -7.63
CA MET A 1 -3.93 2.35 -6.82
C MET A 1 -3.00 3.23 -7.67
N PHE A 2 -2.02 2.66 -8.38
CA PHE A 2 -1.07 3.44 -9.19
C PHE A 2 -1.70 4.23 -10.35
N THR A 3 -2.56 3.59 -11.14
CA THR A 3 -3.19 4.17 -12.34
C THR A 3 -4.60 4.70 -12.09
N ALA A 4 -5.01 4.84 -10.83
CA ALA A 4 -6.34 5.35 -10.50
C ALA A 4 -6.48 6.79 -10.99
N GLN A 5 -7.48 7.06 -11.83
CA GLN A 5 -7.65 8.36 -12.46
C GLN A 5 -7.94 9.43 -11.39
N GLY A 6 -7.13 10.50 -11.38
CA GLY A 6 -7.27 11.64 -10.45
C GLY A 6 -6.61 11.45 -9.08
N ILE A 7 -6.50 10.23 -8.57
CA ILE A 7 -5.98 9.93 -7.21
C ILE A 7 -4.73 9.03 -7.19
N GLY A 8 -4.28 8.57 -8.35
CA GLY A 8 -3.16 7.65 -8.48
C GLY A 8 -1.77 8.29 -8.32
N LEU A 9 -0.78 7.42 -8.13
CA LEU A 9 0.65 7.78 -8.10
C LEU A 9 1.21 8.11 -9.50
N PHE A 10 0.54 7.69 -10.56
CA PHE A 10 0.90 8.11 -11.91
C PHE A 10 0.24 9.46 -12.28
N PRO A 11 0.95 10.38 -12.94
CA PRO A 11 0.33 11.59 -13.48
C PRO A 11 -0.76 11.23 -14.50
N ALA A 12 -1.83 12.04 -14.54
CA ALA A 12 -2.82 11.93 -15.61
C ALA A 12 -2.14 12.20 -16.97
N PRO A 13 -2.60 11.60 -18.09
CA PRO A 13 -1.95 11.76 -19.40
C PRO A 13 -1.72 13.23 -19.79
N LYS A 14 -2.68 14.12 -19.50
CA LYS A 14 -2.57 15.56 -19.78
C LYS A 14 -1.48 16.30 -18.97
N LYS A 15 -0.96 15.69 -17.90
CA LYS A 15 0.12 16.25 -17.07
C LYS A 15 1.51 15.78 -17.51
N ILE A 16 1.58 14.84 -18.47
CA ILE A 16 2.84 14.37 -19.02
C ILE A 16 3.17 15.24 -20.23
N THR A 17 4.21 16.06 -20.10
CA THR A 17 4.73 16.87 -21.19
C THR A 17 6.17 16.46 -21.48
N PHE A 18 6.52 16.44 -22.75
CA PHE A 18 7.87 16.13 -23.22
C PHE A 18 8.18 16.98 -24.43
N LYS A 19 9.46 17.30 -24.58
CA LYS A 19 10.01 18.02 -25.72
C LYS A 19 11.28 17.29 -26.14
N CYS A 20 11.42 17.04 -27.44
CA CYS A 20 12.65 16.54 -28.01
C CYS A 20 13.22 17.57 -28.99
N SER A 21 14.53 17.69 -29.06
CA SER A 21 15.24 18.53 -30.03
C SER A 21 15.55 17.82 -31.35
N CYS A 22 15.08 16.57 -31.51
CA CYS A 22 15.33 15.79 -32.72
C CYS A 22 14.57 16.36 -33.93
N PRO A 23 15.04 16.11 -35.16
CA PRO A 23 14.39 16.60 -36.39
C PRO A 23 13.07 15.87 -36.72
N ASP A 24 12.54 15.07 -35.80
CA ASP A 24 11.24 14.42 -35.91
C ASP A 24 10.15 15.39 -35.47
N TRP A 25 9.14 15.58 -36.32
CA TRP A 25 8.01 16.49 -36.12
C TRP A 25 6.87 15.85 -35.32
N ALA A 26 6.97 14.55 -35.01
CA ALA A 26 6.03 13.88 -34.13
C ALA A 26 6.18 14.36 -32.67
N VAL A 27 5.04 14.63 -32.03
CA VAL A 27 5.00 14.94 -30.59
C VAL A 27 5.61 13.79 -29.78
N MET A 28 5.27 12.54 -30.12
CA MET A 28 5.85 11.31 -29.57
C MET A 28 6.84 10.71 -30.57
N CYS A 29 8.09 11.19 -30.58
CA CYS A 29 9.14 10.60 -31.40
C CYS A 29 9.74 9.34 -30.76
N LYS A 30 10.52 8.57 -31.53
CA LYS A 30 11.21 7.36 -31.03
C LYS A 30 12.11 7.61 -29.81
N HIS A 31 12.68 8.80 -29.69
CA HIS A 31 13.55 9.15 -28.55
C HIS A 31 12.73 9.37 -27.29
N VAL A 32 11.60 10.09 -27.38
CA VAL A 32 10.68 10.25 -26.26
C VAL A 32 10.18 8.88 -25.81
N ALA A 33 9.79 8.02 -26.76
CA ALA A 33 9.36 6.66 -26.46
C ALA A 33 10.45 5.85 -25.75
N ALA A 34 11.69 5.89 -26.24
CA ALA A 34 12.83 5.21 -25.62
C ALA A 34 13.12 5.71 -24.20
N VAL A 35 13.05 7.03 -23.98
CA VAL A 35 13.25 7.64 -22.65
C VAL A 35 12.13 7.21 -21.70
N LEU A 36 10.86 7.28 -22.12
CA LEU A 36 9.73 6.85 -21.30
C LEU A 36 9.82 5.36 -20.95
N TYR A 37 10.26 4.52 -21.90
CA TYR A 37 10.51 3.11 -21.64
C TYR A 37 11.64 2.90 -20.62
N GLY A 38 12.75 3.63 -20.75
CA GLY A 38 13.85 3.58 -19.79
C GLY A 38 13.50 4.10 -18.39
N ILE A 39 12.54 5.02 -18.29
CA ILE A 39 11.95 5.44 -17.02
C ILE A 39 11.08 4.31 -16.45
N GLY A 40 10.23 3.70 -17.28
CA GLY A 40 9.41 2.55 -16.89
C GLY A 40 10.23 1.40 -16.34
N ALA A 41 11.30 1.01 -17.05
CA ALA A 41 12.20 -0.05 -16.61
C ALA A 41 12.83 0.22 -15.23
N ARG A 42 13.24 1.46 -14.95
CA ARG A 42 13.77 1.85 -13.62
C ARG A 42 12.71 1.78 -12.52
N LEU A 43 11.47 2.15 -12.84
CA LEU A 43 10.35 2.07 -11.90
C LEU A 43 9.92 0.63 -11.63
N ASP A 44 10.07 -0.26 -12.60
CA ASP A 44 9.82 -1.69 -12.45
C ASP A 44 10.91 -2.34 -11.58
N GLU A 45 12.17 -1.90 -11.70
CA GLU A 45 13.27 -2.32 -10.84
C GLU A 45 13.13 -1.80 -9.39
N ASP A 46 12.78 -0.52 -9.23
CA ASP A 46 12.58 0.10 -7.92
C ASP A 46 11.31 0.96 -7.88
N SER A 47 10.25 0.36 -7.34
CA SER A 47 8.96 1.04 -7.16
C SER A 47 8.98 2.16 -6.11
N THR A 48 9.99 2.24 -5.25
CA THR A 48 10.06 3.29 -4.22
C THR A 48 10.29 4.68 -4.82
N LEU A 49 10.87 4.74 -6.03
CA LEU A 49 11.07 5.97 -6.80
C LEU A 49 9.77 6.75 -7.05
N PHE A 50 8.60 6.10 -7.09
CA PHE A 50 7.32 6.80 -7.18
C PHE A 50 7.09 7.74 -6.00
N PHE A 51 7.50 7.36 -4.79
CA PHE A 51 7.35 8.19 -3.60
C PHE A 51 8.35 9.34 -3.62
N THR A 52 9.59 9.08 -4.05
CA THR A 52 10.61 10.12 -4.26
C THR A 52 10.13 11.20 -5.24
N LEU A 53 9.56 10.80 -6.39
CA LEU A 53 9.00 11.72 -7.39
C LEU A 53 7.80 12.53 -6.87
N ARG A 54 7.14 12.07 -5.80
CA ARG A 54 6.05 12.77 -5.12
C ARG A 54 6.51 13.53 -3.88
N ALA A 55 7.82 13.57 -3.60
CA ALA A 55 8.39 14.14 -2.39
C ALA A 55 7.77 13.55 -1.10
N VAL A 56 7.47 12.25 -1.12
CA VAL A 56 6.93 11.50 0.01
C VAL A 56 8.01 10.58 0.57
N ASP A 57 8.23 10.64 1.89
CA ASP A 57 9.04 9.66 2.60
C ASP A 57 8.21 8.40 2.90
N ILE A 58 8.61 7.27 2.31
CA ILE A 58 7.92 6.00 2.49
C ILE A 58 8.01 5.49 3.94
N HIS A 59 9.09 5.79 4.66
CA HIS A 59 9.26 5.35 6.04
C HIS A 59 8.29 6.03 6.98
N ASP A 60 8.04 7.33 6.79
CA ASP A 60 7.02 8.07 7.53
C ASP A 60 5.61 7.50 7.22
N LEU A 61 5.33 7.20 5.96
CA LEU A 61 4.06 6.62 5.54
C LEU A 61 3.80 5.25 6.21
N ILE A 62 4.81 4.37 6.18
CA ILE A 62 4.77 3.05 6.81
C ILE A 62 4.61 3.20 8.32
N SER A 63 5.37 4.10 8.96
CA SER A 63 5.32 4.32 10.41
C SER A 63 3.93 4.74 10.87
N LYS A 64 3.31 5.69 10.15
CA LYS A 64 1.93 6.13 10.41
C LYS A 64 0.92 5.00 10.22
N ALA A 65 1.07 4.20 9.16
CA ALA A 65 0.18 3.06 8.91
C ALA A 65 0.26 2.01 10.02
N ILE A 66 1.48 1.69 10.49
CA ILE A 66 1.70 0.77 11.61
C ILE A 66 1.08 1.32 12.89
N GLN A 67 1.36 2.59 13.24
CA GLN A 67 0.79 3.21 14.45
C GLN A 67 -0.73 3.20 14.44
N SER A 68 -1.36 3.58 13.32
CA SER A 68 -2.81 3.57 13.16
C SER A 68 -3.40 2.17 13.33
N LYS A 69 -2.76 1.16 12.72
CA LYS A 69 -3.18 -0.23 12.84
C LYS A 69 -3.03 -0.74 14.27
N THR A 70 -1.91 -0.46 14.92
CA THR A 70 -1.65 -0.82 16.33
C THR A 70 -2.68 -0.19 17.25
N GLN A 71 -3.00 1.10 17.08
CA GLN A 71 -4.02 1.78 17.87
C GLN A 71 -5.42 1.16 17.66
N THR A 72 -5.74 0.76 16.44
CA THR A 72 -7.00 0.05 16.12
C THR A 72 -7.05 -1.35 16.74
N MET A 73 -5.92 -2.04 16.85
CA MET A 73 -5.86 -3.35 17.51
C MET A 73 -5.96 -3.21 19.04
N LEU A 74 -5.27 -2.24 19.63
CA LEU A 74 -5.34 -1.94 21.06
C LEU A 74 -6.76 -1.57 21.50
N SER A 75 -7.47 -0.73 20.73
CA SER A 75 -8.86 -0.38 21.05
C SER A 75 -9.84 -1.56 20.98
N LYS A 76 -9.50 -2.61 20.22
CA LYS A 76 -10.30 -3.84 20.11
C LYS A 76 -9.83 -4.96 21.04
N SER A 77 -8.71 -4.79 21.74
CA SER A 77 -8.09 -5.84 22.57
C SER A 77 -9.00 -6.33 23.70
N GLY A 78 -9.84 -5.47 24.27
CA GLY A 78 -10.82 -5.84 25.31
C GLY A 78 -12.16 -6.33 24.77
N ALA A 79 -12.42 -6.25 23.46
CA ALA A 79 -13.68 -6.65 22.88
C ALA A 79 -13.67 -8.16 22.58
N LYS A 80 -14.35 -8.95 23.42
CA LYS A 80 -14.52 -10.39 23.15
C LYS A 80 -15.22 -10.57 21.80
N SER A 81 -14.54 -11.24 20.87
CA SER A 81 -15.12 -11.66 19.60
C SER A 81 -16.16 -12.75 19.86
N ARG A 82 -17.21 -12.80 19.03
CA ARG A 82 -18.24 -13.86 19.05
C ARG A 82 -17.66 -15.28 18.86
N ARG A 83 -16.40 -15.41 18.44
CA ARG A 83 -15.67 -16.67 18.29
C ARG A 83 -14.81 -17.06 19.51
N ILE A 84 -14.84 -16.29 20.58
CA ILE A 84 -14.15 -16.60 21.84
C ILE A 84 -15.20 -17.22 22.77
N LEU A 85 -15.01 -18.49 23.13
CA LEU A 85 -15.83 -19.16 24.15
C LEU A 85 -15.35 -18.78 25.55
N GLU A 86 -16.27 -18.66 26.49
CA GLU A 86 -15.93 -18.51 27.91
C GLU A 86 -15.59 -19.88 28.50
N ASP A 87 -14.75 -19.94 29.54
CA ASP A 87 -14.30 -21.21 30.13
C ASP A 87 -15.46 -22.16 30.50
N ALA A 88 -16.58 -21.58 30.95
CA ALA A 88 -17.80 -22.33 31.25
C ALA A 88 -18.40 -23.02 30.01
N ASP A 89 -18.28 -22.43 28.82
CA ASP A 89 -18.74 -23.03 27.57
C ASP A 89 -17.78 -24.13 27.07
N ILE A 90 -16.48 -24.05 27.40
CA ILE A 90 -15.50 -25.06 27.00
C ILE A 90 -15.79 -26.39 27.73
N ALA A 91 -16.05 -26.32 29.04
CA ALA A 91 -16.45 -27.48 29.84
C ALA A 91 -17.73 -28.13 29.30
N GLY A 92 -18.74 -27.31 28.98
CA GLY A 92 -20.02 -27.76 28.43
C GLY A 92 -19.92 -28.36 27.02
N MET A 93 -19.01 -27.85 26.16
CA MET A 93 -18.85 -28.36 24.79
C MET A 93 -18.12 -29.71 24.74
N PHE A 94 -17.17 -29.94 25.64
CA PHE A 94 -16.37 -31.16 25.68
C PHE A 94 -16.82 -32.17 26.75
N GLY A 95 -17.81 -31.82 27.60
CA GLY A 95 -18.33 -32.70 28.64
C GLY A 95 -17.29 -33.06 29.71
N VAL A 96 -16.30 -32.20 29.92
CA VAL A 96 -15.20 -32.40 30.88
C VAL A 96 -15.24 -31.31 31.94
N GLU A 97 -15.05 -31.69 33.19
CA GLU A 97 -14.82 -30.73 34.27
C GLU A 97 -13.38 -30.19 34.14
N VAL A 98 -13.24 -28.94 33.72
CA VAL A 98 -11.95 -28.23 33.77
C VAL A 98 -11.78 -27.67 35.18
N GLU A 99 -10.97 -28.35 35.98
CA GLU A 99 -10.62 -27.88 37.31
C GLU A 99 -9.72 -26.65 37.19
N ALA A 100 -10.19 -25.51 37.70
CA ALA A 100 -9.43 -24.28 37.72
C ALA A 100 -8.23 -24.46 38.67
N MET A 101 -7.04 -24.61 38.10
CA MET A 101 -5.80 -24.73 38.86
C MET A 101 -5.47 -23.37 39.50
N LEU A 102 -5.72 -23.28 40.81
CA LEU A 102 -5.23 -22.22 41.71
C LEU A 102 -3.71 -22.23 41.80
#